data_AF-A0A1W6BFU7-F1
#
_entry.id   AF-A0A1W6BFU7-F1
#
_cell.length_a   1.000
_cell.length_b   1.000
_cell.length_c   1.000
_cell.angle_alpha   90.00
_cell.angle_beta   90.00
_cell.angle_gamma   90.00
#
_symmetry.space_group_name_H-M   'P 1'
#
loop_
_entity.id
_entity.type
_entity.pdbx_description
1 polymer ?
#
loop_
_entity_poly.entity_id
_entity_poly.type
_entity_poly.pdbx_seq_one_letter_code
_entity_poly.pdbx_strand_id
1 'polypeptide(L)'
;MNFYVRKLGHQELSYTEGKGGKQRGRYILFSKKFRDFFPPFDLDVDDRSRLIGVIDDTSRKVTYCYFNWHKGKKFNQSKHLGSDLRFYLNKDSFPSHDHFRPGDYAVFFRYQIKSNEEIDNYYKIFRFSPLNSEYNELEKLTSKEHRVIKNRRTYHGTFEELNFINTSDIELENFVFSKKAKIKYKNPETICNTQNEFKEYVRIAYNFKCCVLGDKIDLTVDNENNEKSYMNVQAAHLWPDSWFGPLRPSNGILLSLDLHWAFDIGQFTIDNDYKILVHETLKDKPIGKYHGKKIFIPEDEIYQPDQRYLEVHRKFVFGRLKPLGVDKPIGLSQYLRDNFKITLDK
;
A
#
# COMPACT_ATOMS: atom_id res chain seq x y z
N MET A 1 21.02 3.38 -0.78
CA MET A 1 21.01 2.19 -1.66
C MET A 1 19.71 2.17 -2.42
N ASN A 2 19.77 2.31 -3.74
CA ASN A 2 18.58 2.37 -4.59
C ASN A 2 18.28 1.04 -5.28
N PHE A 3 19.27 0.16 -5.40
CA PHE A 3 19.11 -1.12 -6.08
C PHE A 3 19.32 -2.30 -5.14
N TYR A 4 18.50 -3.34 -5.31
CA TYR A 4 18.73 -4.68 -4.80
C TYR A 4 18.75 -5.67 -5.96
N VAL A 5 19.84 -6.42 -6.07
CA VAL A 5 20.06 -7.38 -7.16
C VAL A 5 20.02 -8.79 -6.60
N ARG A 6 19.36 -9.71 -7.32
CA ARG A 6 19.29 -11.13 -6.97
C ARG A 6 19.27 -12.04 -8.19
N LYS A 7 20.21 -12.99 -8.25
CA LYS A 7 20.17 -14.08 -9.24
C LYS A 7 19.23 -15.20 -8.81
N LEU A 8 18.20 -15.46 -9.59
CA LEU A 8 17.11 -16.36 -9.24
C LEU A 8 17.51 -17.83 -9.40
N GLY A 9 17.17 -18.64 -8.41
CA GLY A 9 17.40 -20.08 -8.41
C GLY A 9 16.16 -20.91 -8.74
N HIS A 10 16.37 -22.20 -9.04
CA HIS A 10 15.31 -23.17 -9.30
C HIS A 10 14.28 -23.30 -8.16
N GLN A 11 14.72 -23.15 -6.90
CA GLN A 11 13.86 -23.26 -5.72
C GLN A 11 12.81 -22.15 -5.61
N GLU A 12 13.16 -20.94 -6.08
CA GLU A 12 12.34 -19.72 -6.01
C GLU A 12 11.18 -19.75 -7.02
N LEU A 13 11.46 -20.28 -8.21
CA LEU A 13 10.55 -20.21 -9.36
C LEU A 13 9.76 -21.50 -9.56
N SER A 14 9.75 -22.39 -8.56
CA SER A 14 9.05 -23.68 -8.58
C SER A 14 9.39 -24.56 -9.79
N TYR A 15 10.63 -24.44 -10.29
CA TYR A 15 11.12 -25.25 -11.40
C TYR A 15 11.71 -26.55 -10.85
N THR A 16 10.95 -27.64 -10.92
CA THR A 16 11.47 -29.01 -10.76
C THR A 16 11.76 -29.57 -12.15
N GLU A 17 13.03 -29.86 -12.44
CA GLU A 17 13.39 -30.65 -13.63
C GLU A 17 12.52 -31.93 -13.68
N GLY A 18 11.79 -32.11 -14.78
CA GLY A 18 11.07 -33.35 -15.09
C GLY A 18 9.74 -33.60 -14.37
N LYS A 19 9.24 -32.73 -13.48
CA LYS A 19 7.90 -32.87 -12.88
C LYS A 19 7.18 -31.53 -12.92
N GLY A 20 6.21 -31.43 -13.84
CA GLY A 20 5.40 -30.24 -14.08
C GLY A 20 5.04 -29.50 -12.78
N GLY A 21 5.62 -28.32 -12.61
CA GLY A 21 5.51 -27.50 -11.41
C GLY A 21 4.07 -27.05 -11.17
N LYS A 22 3.28 -27.86 -10.46
CA LYS A 22 1.89 -27.55 -10.10
C LYS A 22 1.64 -27.40 -8.60
N GLN A 23 2.67 -27.47 -7.75
CA GLN A 23 2.46 -27.54 -6.28
C GLN A 23 3.03 -26.39 -5.43
N ARG A 24 3.81 -25.44 -5.97
CA ARG A 24 4.40 -24.35 -5.16
C ARG A 24 4.23 -22.98 -5.82
N GLY A 25 3.94 -21.98 -5.00
CA GLY A 25 3.88 -20.59 -5.46
C GLY A 25 5.27 -20.08 -5.83
N ARG A 26 5.37 -19.26 -6.87
CA ARG A 26 6.63 -18.64 -7.31
C ARG A 26 6.91 -17.39 -6.47
N TYR A 27 8.15 -17.23 -6.01
CA TYR A 27 8.57 -16.10 -5.19
C TYR A 27 10.04 -15.78 -5.43
N ILE A 28 10.45 -14.57 -5.07
CA ILE A 28 11.86 -14.16 -5.01
C ILE A 28 12.28 -14.14 -3.54
N LEU A 29 13.40 -14.77 -3.21
CA LEU A 29 14.00 -14.77 -1.86
C LEU A 29 14.87 -13.56 -1.66
N PHE A 30 14.73 -12.94 -0.49
CA PHE A 30 15.57 -11.86 -0.04
C PHE A 30 16.33 -12.27 1.20
N SER A 31 17.60 -11.86 1.21
CA SER A 31 18.44 -12.04 2.36
C SER A 31 18.07 -11.04 3.44
N LYS A 32 17.92 -11.52 4.68
CA LYS A 32 17.71 -10.68 5.86
C LYS A 32 18.81 -9.62 6.08
N LYS A 33 19.99 -9.77 5.46
CA LYS A 33 21.08 -8.77 5.47
C LYS A 33 20.62 -7.42 4.89
N PHE A 34 19.68 -7.45 3.95
CA PHE A 34 19.24 -6.27 3.20
C PHE A 34 17.78 -5.90 3.53
N ARG A 35 17.34 -6.20 4.76
CA ARG A 35 15.95 -5.97 5.18
C ARG A 35 15.55 -4.49 5.08
N ASP A 36 16.49 -3.57 5.31
CA ASP A 36 16.27 -2.13 5.33
C ASP A 36 16.05 -1.53 3.92
N PHE A 37 16.26 -2.35 2.87
CA PHE A 37 15.88 -1.98 1.51
C PHE A 37 14.35 -1.97 1.34
N PHE A 38 13.65 -2.85 2.05
CA PHE A 38 12.19 -3.00 2.01
C PHE A 38 11.53 -2.31 3.21
N PRO A 39 10.21 -2.05 3.15
CA PRO A 39 9.50 -1.50 4.30
C PRO A 39 9.70 -2.39 5.54
N PRO A 40 9.86 -1.79 6.73
CA PRO A 40 10.15 -2.54 7.94
C PRO A 40 8.99 -3.49 8.27
N PHE A 41 9.34 -4.70 8.69
CA PHE A 41 8.42 -5.64 9.31
C PHE A 41 8.39 -5.40 10.80
N ASP A 42 7.18 -5.37 11.35
CA ASP A 42 7.02 -5.60 12.77
C ASP A 42 7.22 -7.11 12.99
N LEU A 43 8.27 -7.44 13.74
CA LEU A 43 8.66 -8.83 13.98
C LEU A 43 7.90 -9.46 15.15
N ASP A 44 7.20 -8.62 15.94
CA ASP A 44 6.51 -8.98 17.17
C ASP A 44 5.00 -9.15 16.97
N VAL A 45 4.47 -8.67 15.84
CA VAL A 45 3.07 -8.85 15.43
C VAL A 45 2.90 -10.11 14.57
N ASP A 46 1.76 -10.80 14.73
CA ASP A 46 1.46 -12.02 13.96
C ASP A 46 1.28 -11.76 12.45
N ASP A 47 1.02 -10.51 12.05
CA ASP A 47 0.99 -10.08 10.66
C ASP A 47 2.42 -9.93 10.10
N ARG A 48 2.89 -11.01 9.48
CA ARG A 48 4.22 -11.08 8.87
C ARG A 48 4.22 -10.64 7.41
N SER A 49 3.24 -9.85 6.99
CA SER A 49 3.06 -9.45 5.59
C SER A 49 2.96 -7.95 5.42
N ARG A 50 3.80 -7.38 4.55
CA ARG A 50 3.71 -6.00 4.08
C ARG A 50 3.19 -5.97 2.65
N LEU A 51 2.55 -4.87 2.26
CA LEU A 51 2.31 -4.58 0.86
C LEU A 51 3.40 -3.65 0.35
N ILE A 52 3.96 -3.98 -0.81
CA ILE A 52 4.88 -3.11 -1.55
C ILE A 52 4.26 -2.78 -2.91
N GLY A 53 4.31 -1.52 -3.31
CA GLY A 53 3.85 -1.10 -4.64
C GLY A 53 4.87 -1.49 -5.70
N VAL A 54 4.49 -2.32 -6.65
CA VAL A 54 5.34 -2.76 -7.76
C VAL A 54 4.92 -2.04 -9.04
N ILE A 55 5.89 -1.39 -9.67
CA ILE A 55 5.69 -0.58 -10.87
C ILE A 55 5.82 -1.49 -12.09
N ASP A 56 4.76 -1.58 -12.90
CA ASP A 56 4.79 -2.26 -14.18
C ASP A 56 5.40 -1.36 -15.27
N ASP A 57 6.30 -1.93 -16.05
CA ASP A 57 7.08 -1.22 -17.07
C ASP A 57 6.24 -0.85 -18.29
N THR A 58 5.25 -1.69 -18.64
CA THR A 58 4.44 -1.50 -19.86
C THR A 58 3.22 -0.63 -19.61
N SER A 59 2.64 -0.67 -18.41
CA SER A 59 1.35 -0.01 -18.13
C SER A 59 1.42 1.17 -17.15
N ARG A 60 2.62 1.54 -16.66
CA ARG A 60 2.84 2.56 -15.61
C ARG A 60 2.02 2.33 -14.33
N LYS A 61 1.49 1.13 -14.20
CA LYS A 61 0.56 0.71 -13.17
C LYS A 61 1.28 0.33 -11.91
N VAL A 62 0.85 0.86 -10.76
CA VAL A 62 1.34 0.41 -9.46
C VAL A 62 0.47 -0.72 -8.92
N THR A 63 1.04 -1.91 -8.77
CA THR A 63 0.35 -3.06 -8.17
C THR A 63 0.88 -3.37 -6.77
N TYR A 64 0.04 -3.22 -5.75
CA TYR A 64 0.40 -3.58 -4.38
C TYR A 64 0.42 -5.09 -4.17
N CYS A 65 1.60 -5.58 -3.79
CA CYS A 65 1.94 -6.99 -3.72
C CYS A 65 2.41 -7.39 -2.33
N TYR A 66 2.15 -8.64 -1.98
CA TYR A 66 2.60 -9.23 -0.73
C TYR A 66 4.11 -9.42 -0.69
N PHE A 67 4.70 -8.85 0.35
CA PHE A 67 6.06 -9.09 0.80
C PHE A 67 6.03 -9.70 2.20
N ASN A 68 6.50 -10.93 2.34
CA ASN A 68 6.27 -11.72 3.55
C ASN A 68 7.58 -12.02 4.27
N TRP A 69 7.53 -11.90 5.59
CA TRP A 69 8.51 -12.47 6.50
C TRP A 69 8.11 -13.89 6.90
N HIS A 70 8.96 -14.85 6.59
CA HIS A 70 8.80 -16.23 7.02
C HIS A 70 9.80 -16.51 8.14
N LYS A 71 9.29 -16.62 9.38
CA LYS A 71 10.11 -17.00 10.53
C LYS A 71 10.59 -18.45 10.36
N GLY A 72 11.88 -18.67 10.59
CA GLY A 72 12.48 -20.01 10.57
C GLY A 72 11.79 -20.91 11.60
N LYS A 73 11.53 -22.16 11.24
CA LYS A 73 10.93 -23.14 12.16
C LYS A 73 12.02 -23.77 13.03
N LYS A 74 11.67 -24.18 14.25
CA LYS A 74 12.58 -24.93 15.14
C LYS A 74 13.05 -26.23 14.47
N PHE A 75 14.21 -26.73 14.89
CA PHE A 75 14.95 -27.84 14.26
C PHE A 75 14.14 -29.13 14.01
N ASN A 76 13.04 -29.34 14.76
CA ASN A 76 12.18 -30.52 14.63
C ASN A 76 10.87 -30.29 13.84
N GLN A 77 10.62 -29.10 13.30
CA GLN A 77 9.36 -28.78 12.61
C GLN A 77 9.51 -28.56 11.10
N SER A 78 10.72 -28.30 10.59
CA SER A 78 11.01 -28.38 9.15
C SER A 78 12.51 -28.41 8.86
N LYS A 79 12.89 -28.91 7.67
CA LYS A 79 14.27 -28.83 7.15
C LYS A 79 14.76 -27.39 6.86
N HIS A 80 13.87 -26.38 6.90
CA HIS A 80 14.20 -24.96 6.72
C HIS A 80 14.39 -24.29 8.10
N LEU A 81 15.66 -24.15 8.50
CA LEU A 81 16.08 -23.63 9.81
C LEU A 81 16.22 -22.10 9.87
N GLY A 82 16.25 -21.43 8.71
CA GLY A 82 16.45 -19.97 8.62
C GLY A 82 15.14 -19.22 8.40
N SER A 83 15.09 -17.97 8.86
CA SER A 83 14.07 -17.01 8.43
C SER A 83 14.42 -16.40 7.08
N ASP A 84 13.41 -16.17 6.25
CA ASP A 84 13.56 -15.61 4.91
C ASP A 84 12.47 -14.58 4.59
N LEU A 85 12.82 -13.64 3.73
CA LEU A 85 11.89 -12.66 3.15
C LEU A 85 11.49 -13.15 1.76
N ARG A 86 10.20 -13.07 1.43
CA ARG A 86 9.66 -13.57 0.16
C ARG A 86 8.77 -12.52 -0.50
N PHE A 87 9.10 -12.16 -1.73
CA PHE A 87 8.20 -11.44 -2.63
C PHE A 87 7.49 -12.45 -3.52
N TYR A 88 6.16 -12.53 -3.44
CA TYR A 88 5.40 -13.49 -4.23
C TYR A 88 5.09 -12.95 -5.62
N LEU A 89 5.53 -13.67 -6.64
CA LEU A 89 5.21 -13.37 -8.04
C LEU A 89 3.75 -13.73 -8.28
N ASN A 90 2.94 -12.73 -8.60
CA ASN A 90 1.52 -12.90 -8.88
C ASN A 90 1.20 -12.42 -10.31
N LYS A 91 0.10 -12.91 -10.88
CA LYS A 91 -0.32 -12.60 -12.25
C LYS A 91 -0.75 -11.14 -12.45
N ASP A 92 -1.06 -10.42 -11.36
CA ASP A 92 -1.51 -9.03 -11.45
C ASP A 92 -0.33 -8.08 -11.73
N SER A 93 0.89 -8.45 -11.31
CA SER A 93 2.14 -7.72 -11.61
C SER A 93 3.02 -8.39 -12.66
N PHE A 94 2.94 -9.71 -12.77
CA PHE A 94 3.72 -10.50 -13.73
C PHE A 94 2.78 -11.46 -14.47
N PRO A 95 2.12 -10.99 -15.54
CA PRO A 95 1.09 -11.76 -16.24
C PRO A 95 1.59 -13.10 -16.79
N SER A 96 2.84 -13.14 -17.27
CA SER A 96 3.48 -14.35 -17.78
C SER A 96 4.00 -15.24 -16.65
N HIS A 97 3.59 -16.51 -16.66
CA HIS A 97 4.12 -17.52 -15.74
C HIS A 97 5.62 -17.76 -15.96
N ASP A 98 6.18 -17.43 -17.11
CA ASP A 98 7.60 -17.59 -17.40
C ASP A 98 8.35 -16.25 -17.40
N HIS A 99 7.77 -15.20 -16.79
CA HIS A 99 8.37 -13.88 -16.76
C HIS A 99 9.82 -13.95 -16.25
N PHE A 100 10.06 -14.59 -15.10
CA PHE A 100 11.41 -14.92 -14.61
C PHE A 100 11.77 -16.39 -14.84
N ARG A 101 13.03 -16.71 -15.12
CA ARG A 101 13.55 -18.08 -15.25
C ARG A 101 14.74 -18.30 -14.31
N PRO A 102 15.02 -19.55 -13.90
CA PRO A 102 16.23 -19.86 -13.15
C PRO A 102 17.47 -19.39 -13.91
N GLY A 103 18.38 -18.71 -13.21
CA GLY A 103 19.55 -18.08 -13.81
C GLY A 103 19.36 -16.58 -14.09
N ASP A 104 18.14 -16.09 -14.27
CA ASP A 104 17.89 -14.66 -14.49
C ASP A 104 18.26 -13.84 -13.24
N TYR A 105 18.68 -12.60 -13.45
CA TYR A 105 18.74 -11.58 -12.42
C TYR A 105 17.41 -10.83 -12.33
N ALA A 106 16.90 -10.70 -11.11
CA ALA A 106 15.89 -9.71 -10.76
C ALA A 106 16.59 -8.53 -10.08
N VAL A 107 16.40 -7.33 -10.64
CA VAL A 107 16.96 -6.08 -10.12
C VAL A 107 15.81 -5.19 -9.66
N PHE A 108 15.72 -4.98 -8.37
CA PHE A 108 14.74 -4.11 -7.73
C PHE A 108 15.33 -2.72 -7.63
N PHE A 109 14.67 -1.74 -8.23
CA PHE A 109 14.93 -0.33 -8.02
C PHE A 109 13.89 0.25 -7.07
N ARG A 110 14.33 0.88 -5.98
CA ARG A 110 13.47 1.54 -4.99
C ARG A 110 13.28 3.00 -5.37
N TYR A 111 12.08 3.33 -5.83
CA TYR A 111 11.62 4.68 -6.08
C TYR A 111 10.94 5.24 -4.84
N GLN A 112 11.34 6.44 -4.41
CA GLN A 112 10.85 7.05 -3.17
C GLN A 112 10.10 8.35 -3.46
N ILE A 113 8.89 8.46 -2.92
CA ILE A 113 8.14 9.72 -2.91
C ILE A 113 8.12 10.22 -1.47
N LYS A 114 8.46 11.49 -1.27
CA LYS A 114 8.33 12.17 0.02
C LYS A 114 7.08 13.03 0.03
N SER A 115 6.20 12.81 1.01
CA SER A 115 5.01 13.64 1.22
C SER A 115 4.82 13.87 2.72
N ASN A 116 4.80 15.13 3.15
CA ASN A 116 4.57 15.54 4.55
C ASN A 116 5.34 14.68 5.58
N GLU A 117 6.67 14.60 5.41
CA GLU A 117 7.61 13.82 6.25
C GLU A 117 7.52 12.28 6.15
N GLU A 118 6.53 11.73 5.45
CA GLU A 118 6.47 10.31 5.13
C GLU A 118 7.25 9.97 3.85
N ILE A 119 7.85 8.78 3.84
CA ILE A 119 8.57 8.22 2.69
C ILE A 119 7.83 6.99 2.20
N ASP A 120 7.17 7.10 1.06
CA ASP A 120 6.59 5.96 0.35
C ASP A 120 7.65 5.32 -0.54
N ASN A 121 7.71 3.99 -0.48
CA ASN A 121 8.63 3.19 -1.27
C ASN A 121 7.87 2.37 -2.31
N TYR A 122 8.21 2.57 -3.57
CA TYR A 122 7.74 1.80 -4.72
C TYR A 122 8.91 1.06 -5.35
N TYR A 123 8.63 -0.05 -6.01
CA TYR A 123 9.67 -0.93 -6.54
C TYR A 123 9.43 -1.22 -8.02
N LYS A 124 10.38 -0.82 -8.87
CA LYS A 124 10.45 -1.29 -10.25
C LYS A 124 11.35 -2.53 -10.29
N ILE A 125 10.92 -3.57 -10.99
CA ILE A 125 11.64 -4.85 -11.00
C ILE A 125 12.05 -5.15 -12.44
N PHE A 126 13.34 -5.06 -12.70
CA PHE A 126 13.93 -5.36 -14.00
C PHE A 126 14.40 -6.81 -14.06
N ARG A 127 14.29 -7.40 -15.24
CA ARG A 127 14.78 -8.75 -15.53
C ARG A 127 15.97 -8.69 -16.47
N PHE A 128 17.05 -9.36 -16.08
CA PHE A 128 18.21 -9.58 -16.94
C PHE A 128 18.48 -11.08 -17.07
N SER A 129 18.27 -11.61 -18.27
CA SER A 129 18.61 -12.99 -18.62
C SER A 129 20.05 -13.08 -19.15
N PRO A 130 20.63 -14.28 -19.31
CA PRO A 130 21.96 -14.45 -19.91
C PRO A 130 22.11 -13.88 -21.33
N LEU A 131 21.00 -13.54 -21.99
CA LEU A 131 20.97 -12.92 -23.31
C LEU A 131 21.18 -11.40 -23.27
N ASN A 132 21.04 -10.77 -22.11
CA ASN A 132 21.23 -9.33 -21.93
C ASN A 132 22.73 -9.00 -21.84
N SER A 133 23.17 -7.92 -22.48
CA SER A 133 24.57 -7.45 -22.46
C SER A 133 25.08 -7.15 -21.05
N GLU A 134 24.21 -6.68 -20.18
CA GLU A 134 24.48 -6.24 -18.81
C GLU A 134 24.63 -7.42 -17.84
N TYR A 135 24.25 -8.63 -18.25
CA TYR A 135 24.19 -9.80 -17.38
C TYR A 135 25.56 -10.14 -16.75
N ASN A 136 26.63 -10.06 -17.55
CA ASN A 136 27.99 -10.34 -17.06
C ASN A 136 28.48 -9.26 -16.07
N GLU A 137 27.99 -8.03 -16.19
CA GLU A 137 28.28 -6.97 -15.22
C GLU A 137 27.60 -7.24 -13.88
N LEU A 138 26.31 -7.61 -13.90
CA LEU A 138 25.57 -8.04 -12.71
C LEU A 138 26.23 -9.25 -12.03
N GLU A 139 26.73 -10.22 -12.81
CA GLU A 139 27.50 -11.36 -12.30
C GLU A 139 28.76 -10.89 -11.58
N LYS A 140 29.57 -10.02 -12.20
CA LYS A 140 30.78 -9.47 -11.60
C LYS A 140 30.48 -8.70 -10.30
N LEU A 141 29.48 -7.82 -10.32
CA LEU A 141 29.09 -7.00 -9.17
C LEU A 141 28.63 -7.86 -7.99
N THR A 142 27.76 -8.83 -8.26
CA THR A 142 27.21 -9.71 -7.21
C THR A 142 28.15 -10.83 -6.80
N SER A 143 29.18 -11.14 -7.59
CA SER A 143 30.22 -12.10 -7.22
C SER A 143 31.06 -11.64 -6.02
N LYS A 144 31.11 -10.35 -5.69
CA LYS A 144 31.80 -9.87 -4.48
C LYS A 144 30.98 -10.08 -3.20
N GLU A 145 29.66 -10.11 -3.34
CA GLU A 145 28.69 -10.21 -2.24
C GLU A 145 28.11 -11.63 -2.08
N HIS A 146 28.62 -12.62 -2.84
CA HIS A 146 28.04 -13.96 -2.86
C HIS A 146 28.30 -14.74 -1.55
N ARG A 147 27.34 -15.58 -1.17
CA ARG A 147 27.52 -16.60 -0.13
C ARG A 147 27.50 -17.98 -0.75
N VAL A 148 28.34 -18.87 -0.25
CA VAL A 148 28.29 -20.31 -0.58
C VAL A 148 27.50 -21.01 0.51
N ILE A 149 26.32 -21.55 0.17
CA ILE A 149 25.51 -22.34 1.09
C ILE A 149 25.33 -23.73 0.46
N LYS A 150 25.86 -24.77 1.11
CA LYS A 150 25.74 -26.18 0.66
C LYS A 150 26.11 -26.34 -0.83
N ASN A 151 27.28 -25.83 -1.23
CA ASN A 151 27.80 -25.82 -2.60
C ASN A 151 26.97 -25.04 -3.64
N ARG A 152 26.07 -24.16 -3.21
CA ARG A 152 25.35 -23.24 -4.10
C ARG A 152 25.75 -21.80 -3.81
N ARG A 153 26.15 -21.08 -4.86
CA ARG A 153 26.45 -19.65 -4.79
C ARG A 153 25.15 -18.85 -4.86
N THR A 154 24.90 -18.01 -3.87
CA THR A 154 23.82 -17.02 -3.91
C THR A 154 24.40 -15.69 -4.34
N TYR A 155 24.02 -15.21 -5.52
CA TYR A 155 24.42 -13.91 -6.02
C TYR A 155 23.35 -12.89 -5.66
N HIS A 156 23.70 -11.95 -4.79
CA HIS A 156 22.86 -10.82 -4.42
C HIS A 156 23.69 -9.63 -3.96
N GLY A 157 23.12 -8.44 -3.93
CA GLY A 157 23.80 -7.25 -3.42
C GLY A 157 22.88 -6.04 -3.43
N THR A 158 23.29 -4.98 -2.72
CA THR A 158 22.67 -3.65 -2.82
C THR A 158 23.65 -2.67 -3.42
N PHE A 159 23.16 -1.80 -4.28
CA PHE A 159 23.98 -0.82 -4.99
C PHE A 159 23.29 0.55 -4.93
N GLU A 160 24.08 1.61 -4.91
CA GLU A 160 23.53 2.97 -5.01
C GLU A 160 23.07 3.26 -6.43
N GLU A 161 23.86 2.86 -7.42
CA GLU A 161 23.63 3.16 -8.83
C GLU A 161 23.94 1.94 -9.71
N LEU A 162 23.20 1.80 -10.81
CA LEU A 162 23.43 0.86 -11.89
C LEU A 162 23.23 1.61 -13.21
N ASN A 163 24.33 2.10 -13.80
CA ASN A 163 24.30 3.08 -14.90
C ASN A 163 23.60 2.61 -16.18
N PHE A 164 23.46 1.30 -16.35
CA PHE A 164 22.75 0.69 -17.48
C PHE A 164 21.22 0.63 -17.29
N ILE A 165 20.70 1.06 -16.13
CA ILE A 165 19.25 1.16 -15.86
C ILE A 165 18.85 2.62 -15.87
N ASN A 166 17.95 2.99 -16.80
CA ASN A 166 17.31 4.28 -16.77
C ASN A 166 16.21 4.31 -15.69
N THR A 167 16.32 5.27 -14.76
CA THR A 167 15.37 5.48 -13.67
C THR A 167 14.62 6.81 -13.74
N SER A 168 14.85 7.63 -14.78
CA SER A 168 14.20 8.96 -14.90
C SER A 168 12.73 8.87 -15.29
N ASP A 169 12.35 7.82 -16.02
CA ASP A 169 11.05 7.74 -16.71
C ASP A 169 10.00 6.96 -15.90
N ILE A 170 10.06 7.06 -14.57
CA ILE A 170 9.14 6.35 -13.68
C ILE A 170 7.98 7.28 -13.34
N GLU A 171 6.81 6.95 -13.87
CA GLU A 171 5.53 7.56 -13.53
C GLU A 171 4.68 6.55 -12.77
N LEU A 172 3.98 7.02 -11.73
CA LEU A 172 3.07 6.20 -10.94
C LEU A 172 1.64 6.52 -11.33
N GLU A 173 0.99 5.56 -11.98
CA GLU A 173 -0.42 5.67 -12.35
C GLU A 173 -1.18 4.40 -11.95
N ASN A 174 -2.51 4.49 -11.98
CA ASN A 174 -3.39 3.32 -11.92
C ASN A 174 -3.08 2.34 -10.78
N PHE A 175 -3.19 2.81 -9.53
CA PHE A 175 -2.97 1.97 -8.36
C PHE A 175 -3.99 0.82 -8.28
N VAL A 176 -3.50 -0.40 -8.10
CA VAL A 176 -4.33 -1.60 -7.94
C VAL A 176 -3.77 -2.50 -6.87
N PHE A 177 -4.65 -3.08 -6.06
CA PHE A 177 -4.29 -4.16 -5.14
C PHE A 177 -4.37 -5.52 -5.83
N SER A 178 -3.31 -6.33 -5.70
CA SER A 178 -3.35 -7.73 -6.13
C SER A 178 -4.51 -8.49 -5.48
N LYS A 179 -4.98 -9.59 -6.07
CA LYS A 179 -6.11 -10.37 -5.52
C LYS A 179 -5.90 -10.76 -4.06
N LYS A 180 -4.68 -11.16 -3.72
CA LYS A 180 -4.33 -11.45 -2.32
C LYS A 180 -4.41 -10.19 -1.47
N ALA A 181 -3.86 -9.06 -1.94
CA ALA A 181 -3.85 -7.80 -1.18
C ALA A 181 -5.27 -7.37 -0.79
N LYS A 182 -6.22 -7.49 -1.72
CA LYS A 182 -7.64 -7.28 -1.45
C LYS A 182 -8.19 -8.19 -0.35
N ILE A 183 -7.75 -9.46 -0.29
CA ILE A 183 -8.15 -10.39 0.77
C ILE A 183 -7.59 -9.96 2.14
N LYS A 184 -6.42 -9.33 2.22
CA LYS A 184 -5.81 -8.90 3.49
C LYS A 184 -6.78 -8.08 4.33
N TYR A 185 -7.46 -7.15 3.67
CA TYR A 185 -8.35 -6.19 4.32
C TYR A 185 -9.79 -6.65 4.43
N LYS A 186 -10.09 -7.93 4.12
CA LYS A 186 -11.38 -8.54 4.43
C LYS A 186 -11.61 -8.76 5.92
N ASN A 187 -10.54 -8.73 6.71
CA ASN A 187 -10.68 -8.65 8.15
C ASN A 187 -10.81 -7.17 8.54
N PRO A 188 -11.95 -6.70 9.07
CA PRO A 188 -12.14 -5.31 9.49
C PRO A 188 -11.14 -4.89 10.59
N GLU A 189 -10.56 -5.87 11.29
CA GLU A 189 -9.51 -5.66 12.27
C GLU A 189 -8.10 -5.48 11.66
N THR A 190 -7.95 -5.49 10.35
CA THR A 190 -6.66 -5.19 9.69
C THR A 190 -6.42 -3.69 9.54
N ILE A 191 -5.20 -3.25 9.82
CA ILE A 191 -4.75 -1.85 9.70
C ILE A 191 -3.76 -1.76 8.53
N CYS A 192 -3.84 -0.67 7.75
CA CYS A 192 -2.86 -0.36 6.72
C CYS A 192 -1.50 -0.02 7.35
N ASN A 193 -0.41 -0.27 6.64
CA ASN A 193 0.93 -0.05 7.17
C ASN A 193 1.37 1.42 7.03
N THR A 194 0.81 2.14 6.05
CA THR A 194 1.14 3.55 5.76
C THR A 194 -0.11 4.36 5.41
N GLN A 195 -0.03 5.69 5.52
CA GLN A 195 -1.12 6.59 5.11
C GLN A 195 -1.48 6.42 3.64
N ASN A 196 -0.48 6.25 2.79
CA ASN A 196 -0.69 6.11 1.36
C ASN A 196 -1.39 4.81 1.02
N GLU A 197 -1.02 3.69 1.66
CA GLU A 197 -1.76 2.44 1.53
C GLU A 197 -3.24 2.61 1.95
N PHE A 198 -3.50 3.29 3.08
CA PHE A 198 -4.85 3.63 3.52
C PHE A 198 -5.61 4.47 2.47
N LYS A 199 -5.00 5.55 1.98
CA LYS A 199 -5.60 6.45 0.98
C LYS A 199 -5.97 5.69 -0.29
N GLU A 200 -5.08 4.84 -0.80
CA GLU A 200 -5.33 4.03 -1.99
C GLU A 200 -6.42 2.98 -1.77
N TYR A 201 -6.50 2.36 -0.60
CA TYR A 201 -7.62 1.45 -0.27
C TYR A 201 -8.96 2.17 -0.29
N VAL A 202 -9.04 3.35 0.33
CA VAL A 202 -10.27 4.15 0.35
C VAL A 202 -10.64 4.57 -1.07
N ARG A 203 -9.68 5.02 -1.91
CA ARG A 203 -9.94 5.33 -3.32
C ARG A 203 -10.58 4.16 -4.07
N ILE A 204 -10.00 2.97 -3.94
CA ILE A 204 -10.46 1.76 -4.63
C ILE A 204 -11.81 1.29 -4.09
N ALA A 205 -12.02 1.31 -2.77
CA ALA A 205 -13.28 0.92 -2.15
C ALA A 205 -14.46 1.78 -2.63
N TYR A 206 -14.21 3.07 -2.86
CA TYR A 206 -15.20 4.00 -3.40
C TYR A 206 -15.26 4.03 -4.93
N ASN A 207 -14.51 3.15 -5.62
CA ASN A 207 -14.35 3.16 -7.08
C ASN A 207 -14.02 4.57 -7.60
N PHE A 208 -13.14 5.28 -6.89
CA PHE A 208 -12.69 6.65 -7.18
C PHE A 208 -13.81 7.71 -7.21
N LYS A 209 -14.99 7.41 -6.65
CA LYS A 209 -16.13 8.33 -6.59
C LYS A 209 -16.14 9.10 -5.28
N CYS A 210 -16.36 10.41 -5.34
CA CYS A 210 -16.63 11.18 -4.14
C CYS A 210 -17.94 10.69 -3.50
N CYS A 211 -17.93 10.37 -2.20
CA CYS A 211 -19.09 9.81 -1.50
C CYS A 211 -20.28 10.79 -1.43
N VAL A 212 -20.03 12.10 -1.49
CA VAL A 212 -21.06 13.14 -1.48
C VAL A 212 -21.61 13.42 -2.88
N LEU A 213 -20.75 13.40 -3.90
CA LEU A 213 -21.14 13.75 -5.28
C LEU A 213 -21.65 12.53 -6.08
N GLY A 214 -21.21 11.32 -5.74
CA GLY A 214 -21.55 10.08 -6.45
C GLY A 214 -20.74 9.83 -7.73
N ASP A 215 -19.94 10.79 -8.17
CA ASP A 215 -19.18 10.75 -9.41
C ASP A 215 -17.67 10.72 -9.19
N LYS A 216 -16.96 10.19 -10.20
CA LYS A 216 -15.51 10.35 -10.33
C LYS A 216 -15.24 11.78 -10.78
N ILE A 217 -14.26 12.43 -10.16
CA ILE A 217 -13.78 13.73 -10.62
C ILE A 217 -12.48 13.51 -11.35
N ASP A 218 -12.63 13.10 -12.60
CA ASP A 218 -11.54 12.84 -13.52
C ASP A 218 -11.12 14.15 -14.18
N LEU A 219 -9.87 14.56 -13.92
CA LEU A 219 -9.21 15.72 -14.51
C LEU A 219 -8.12 15.26 -15.50
N THR A 220 -8.24 14.05 -16.06
CA THR A 220 -7.35 13.57 -17.11
C THR A 220 -7.28 14.60 -18.23
N VAL A 221 -6.05 14.94 -18.61
CA VAL A 221 -5.79 15.83 -19.74
C VAL A 221 -5.14 15.00 -20.84
N ASP A 222 -5.79 14.97 -21.99
CA ASP A 222 -5.22 14.41 -23.22
C ASP A 222 -4.14 15.38 -23.71
N ASN A 223 -2.88 15.00 -23.53
CA ASN A 223 -1.78 15.70 -24.19
C ASN A 223 -1.28 14.83 -25.34
N GLU A 224 -0.81 15.46 -26.43
CA GLU A 224 -0.37 14.81 -27.69
C GLU A 224 0.64 13.65 -27.50
N ASN A 225 1.27 13.53 -26.33
CA ASN A 225 2.30 12.52 -26.05
C ASN A 225 2.07 11.63 -24.82
N ASN A 226 1.01 11.81 -24.01
CA ASN A 226 0.63 10.92 -22.89
C ASN A 226 -0.76 11.31 -22.34
N GLU A 227 -1.61 10.32 -22.03
CA GLU A 227 -2.76 10.50 -21.13
C GLU A 227 -2.22 10.60 -19.70
N LYS A 228 -2.44 11.72 -19.01
CA LYS A 228 -2.07 11.85 -17.60
C LYS A 228 -3.33 12.01 -16.75
N SER A 229 -3.62 10.99 -15.94
CA SER A 229 -4.82 10.96 -15.11
C SER A 229 -4.62 11.72 -13.80
N TYR A 230 -5.35 12.82 -13.64
CA TYR A 230 -5.43 13.56 -12.39
C TYR A 230 -6.78 13.32 -11.72
N MET A 231 -6.77 12.95 -10.43
CA MET A 231 -8.00 12.73 -9.68
C MET A 231 -8.19 13.80 -8.61
N ASN A 232 -9.31 14.51 -8.64
CA ASN A 232 -9.65 15.54 -7.66
C ASN A 232 -10.40 14.96 -6.46
N VAL A 233 -9.92 13.84 -5.92
CA VAL A 233 -10.48 13.18 -4.73
C VAL A 233 -9.38 12.79 -3.75
N GLN A 234 -9.70 12.74 -2.47
CA GLN A 234 -8.80 12.38 -1.38
C GLN A 234 -9.55 11.59 -0.31
N ALA A 235 -8.84 10.67 0.35
CA ALA A 235 -9.36 9.95 1.50
C ALA A 235 -9.28 10.84 2.74
N ALA A 236 -10.43 11.10 3.36
CA ALA A 236 -10.55 11.82 4.62
C ALA A 236 -10.72 10.82 5.76
N HIS A 237 -10.06 11.09 6.88
CA HIS A 237 -10.23 10.29 8.10
C HIS A 237 -11.50 10.71 8.84
N LEU A 238 -12.27 9.74 9.32
CA LEU A 238 -13.42 9.99 10.18
C LEU A 238 -12.97 10.29 11.61
N TRP A 239 -12.15 9.40 12.16
CA TRP A 239 -11.29 9.69 13.32
C TRP A 239 -9.93 10.14 12.80
N PRO A 240 -9.58 11.43 12.95
CA PRO A 240 -8.33 11.99 12.46
C PRO A 240 -7.07 11.23 12.88
N ASP A 241 -6.15 11.06 11.93
CA ASP A 241 -4.83 10.46 12.15
C ASP A 241 -4.01 11.21 13.20
N SER A 242 -4.04 12.55 13.20
CA SER A 242 -3.37 13.37 14.23
C SER A 242 -3.86 13.10 15.65
N TRP A 243 -5.01 12.46 15.79
CA TRP A 243 -5.57 12.05 17.09
C TRP A 243 -5.46 10.53 17.31
N PHE A 244 -4.48 9.89 16.66
CA PHE A 244 -4.21 8.46 16.70
C PHE A 244 -5.37 7.61 16.14
N GLY A 245 -6.09 8.13 15.15
CA GLY A 245 -7.09 7.38 14.41
C GLY A 245 -6.44 6.21 13.65
N PRO A 246 -7.06 5.02 13.63
CA PRO A 246 -6.44 3.85 13.00
C PRO A 246 -6.51 3.94 11.47
N LEU A 247 -5.46 3.43 10.78
CA LEU A 247 -5.40 3.34 9.32
C LEU A 247 -6.23 2.18 8.75
N ARG A 248 -7.48 2.08 9.20
CA ARG A 248 -8.44 1.08 8.71
C ARG A 248 -9.23 1.70 7.56
N PRO A 249 -9.47 0.98 6.45
CA PRO A 249 -10.30 1.49 5.36
C PRO A 249 -11.68 2.02 5.82
N SER A 250 -12.29 1.39 6.83
CA SER A 250 -13.56 1.83 7.45
C SER A 250 -13.48 3.13 8.24
N ASN A 251 -12.27 3.62 8.56
CA ASN A 251 -12.01 4.96 9.10
C ASN A 251 -11.86 6.02 8.00
N GLY A 252 -12.12 5.66 6.74
CA GLY A 252 -11.95 6.54 5.59
C GLY A 252 -13.22 6.74 4.77
N ILE A 253 -13.39 7.95 4.26
CA ILE A 253 -14.36 8.28 3.20
C ILE A 253 -13.63 8.99 2.06
N LEU A 254 -14.10 8.82 0.82
CA LEU A 254 -13.52 9.50 -0.33
C LEU A 254 -14.28 10.79 -0.67
N LEU A 255 -13.59 11.93 -0.64
CA LEU A 255 -14.18 13.25 -0.86
C LEU A 255 -13.45 14.00 -1.99
N SER A 256 -14.14 14.91 -2.68
CA SER A 256 -13.45 15.91 -3.51
C SER A 256 -12.58 16.81 -2.63
N LEU A 257 -11.52 17.45 -3.15
CA LEU A 257 -10.64 18.28 -2.31
C LEU A 257 -11.39 19.35 -1.50
N ASP A 258 -12.34 20.07 -2.10
CA ASP A 258 -13.12 21.11 -1.38
C ASP A 258 -13.96 20.53 -0.23
N LEU A 259 -14.60 19.39 -0.48
CA LEU A 259 -15.40 18.69 0.52
C LEU A 259 -14.54 18.04 1.60
N HIS A 260 -13.35 17.55 1.26
CA HIS A 260 -12.38 17.05 2.23
C HIS A 260 -12.01 18.16 3.21
N TRP A 261 -11.64 19.35 2.69
CA TRP A 261 -11.34 20.49 3.53
C TRP A 261 -12.53 20.90 4.40
N ALA A 262 -13.73 20.99 3.82
CA ALA A 262 -14.95 21.33 4.57
C ALA A 262 -15.28 20.31 5.68
N PHE A 263 -15.00 19.02 5.44
CA PHE A 263 -15.18 17.95 6.42
C PHE A 263 -14.19 18.08 7.57
N ASP A 264 -12.89 18.20 7.28
CA ASP A 264 -11.82 18.29 8.28
C ASP A 264 -11.97 19.50 9.22
N ILE A 265 -12.42 20.64 8.70
CA ILE A 265 -12.69 21.82 9.55
C ILE A 265 -14.02 21.75 10.31
N GLY A 266 -14.85 20.73 10.03
CA GLY A 266 -16.11 20.48 10.73
C GLY A 266 -17.33 21.22 10.19
N GLN A 267 -17.38 21.62 8.91
CA GLN A 267 -18.57 22.25 8.33
C GLN A 267 -19.75 21.28 8.19
N PHE A 268 -19.46 20.00 7.96
CA PHE A 268 -20.45 18.95 7.88
C PHE A 268 -19.91 17.65 8.49
N THR A 269 -20.81 16.71 8.72
CA THR A 269 -20.51 15.35 9.17
C THR A 269 -21.54 14.37 8.61
N ILE A 270 -21.48 13.11 9.01
CA ILE A 270 -22.38 12.04 8.54
C ILE A 270 -23.09 11.43 9.76
N ASP A 271 -24.41 11.26 9.67
CA ASP A 271 -25.22 10.65 10.74
C ASP A 271 -25.24 9.11 10.69
N ASN A 272 -26.04 8.51 11.57
CA ASN A 272 -26.16 7.05 11.68
C ASN A 272 -26.87 6.40 10.48
N ASP A 273 -27.61 7.18 9.69
CA ASP A 273 -28.31 6.74 8.47
C ASP A 273 -27.48 7.01 7.20
N TYR A 274 -26.20 7.36 7.37
CA TYR A 274 -25.29 7.82 6.32
C TYR A 274 -25.80 9.05 5.57
N LYS A 275 -26.51 9.95 6.24
CA LYS A 275 -26.91 11.25 5.69
C LYS A 275 -25.96 12.35 6.12
N ILE A 276 -25.79 13.33 5.25
CA ILE A 276 -24.94 14.48 5.48
C ILE A 276 -25.65 15.45 6.44
N LEU A 277 -24.99 15.79 7.54
CA LEU A 277 -25.39 16.84 8.46
C LEU A 277 -24.49 18.06 8.28
N VAL A 278 -25.01 19.10 7.64
CA VAL A 278 -24.35 20.42 7.55
C VAL A 278 -24.62 21.23 8.83
N HIS A 279 -23.61 21.93 9.32
CA HIS A 279 -23.70 22.82 10.48
C HIS A 279 -24.77 23.91 10.26
N GLU A 280 -25.54 24.25 11.30
CA GLU A 280 -26.73 25.11 11.19
C GLU A 280 -26.42 26.46 10.52
N THR A 281 -25.31 27.10 10.92
CA THR A 281 -24.89 28.41 10.39
C THR A 281 -24.44 28.37 8.92
N LEU A 282 -24.32 27.19 8.32
CA LEU A 282 -23.85 26.98 6.95
C LEU A 282 -24.94 26.43 6.02
N LYS A 283 -26.17 26.23 6.50
CA LYS A 283 -27.28 25.72 5.68
C LYS A 283 -27.65 26.62 4.50
N ASP A 284 -27.50 27.93 4.66
CA ASP A 284 -27.75 28.91 3.57
C ASP A 284 -26.53 29.11 2.66
N LYS A 285 -25.41 28.41 2.92
CA LYS A 285 -24.18 28.47 2.12
C LYS A 285 -24.18 27.35 1.06
N PRO A 286 -23.27 27.37 0.07
CA PRO A 286 -23.24 26.36 -0.99
C PRO A 286 -23.17 24.90 -0.50
N ILE A 287 -22.57 24.65 0.68
CA ILE A 287 -22.50 23.32 1.29
C ILE A 287 -23.87 22.82 1.78
N GLY A 288 -24.78 23.72 2.15
CA GLY A 288 -26.11 23.42 2.67
C GLY A 288 -26.99 22.61 1.72
N LYS A 289 -26.76 22.69 0.41
CA LYS A 289 -27.44 21.87 -0.61
C LYS A 289 -27.22 20.36 -0.44
N TYR A 290 -26.25 19.96 0.37
CA TYR A 290 -25.98 18.55 0.66
C TYR A 290 -26.67 18.06 1.94
N HIS A 291 -27.18 18.96 2.79
CA HIS A 291 -27.83 18.58 4.05
C HIS A 291 -28.97 17.56 3.80
N GLY A 292 -28.99 16.49 4.59
CA GLY A 292 -29.99 15.41 4.52
C GLY A 292 -29.78 14.42 3.37
N LYS A 293 -28.86 14.66 2.43
CA LYS A 293 -28.56 13.70 1.35
C LYS A 293 -27.80 12.50 1.90
N LYS A 294 -28.12 11.30 1.41
CA LYS A 294 -27.34 10.09 1.68
C LYS A 294 -26.02 10.13 0.90
N ILE A 295 -24.93 9.73 1.54
CA ILE A 295 -23.67 9.49 0.85
C ILE A 295 -23.70 8.15 0.12
N PHE A 296 -22.93 8.05 -0.96
CA PHE A 296 -22.53 6.77 -1.52
C PHE A 296 -21.60 6.05 -0.52
N ILE A 297 -21.88 4.77 -0.27
CA ILE A 297 -21.05 3.89 0.57
C ILE A 297 -20.55 2.71 -0.26
N PRO A 298 -19.37 2.15 0.04
CA PRO A 298 -18.87 0.96 -0.63
C PRO A 298 -19.82 -0.23 -0.52
N GLU A 299 -19.88 -1.05 -1.58
CA GLU A 299 -20.70 -2.28 -1.60
C GLU A 299 -20.21 -3.32 -0.59
N ASP A 300 -18.90 -3.41 -0.38
CA ASP A 300 -18.30 -4.34 0.58
C ASP A 300 -18.33 -3.71 1.99
N GLU A 301 -19.07 -4.35 2.90
CA GLU A 301 -19.33 -3.88 4.27
C GLU A 301 -18.04 -3.60 5.06
N ILE A 302 -16.96 -4.34 4.79
CA ILE A 302 -15.66 -4.16 5.45
C ILE A 302 -15.03 -2.79 5.20
N TYR A 303 -15.44 -2.11 4.12
CA TYR A 303 -14.95 -0.79 3.74
C TYR A 303 -15.95 0.33 4.05
N GLN A 304 -17.14 -0.01 4.55
CA GLN A 304 -18.13 1.00 4.90
C GLN A 304 -17.66 1.83 6.10
N PRO A 305 -18.01 3.13 6.16
CA PRO A 305 -17.67 3.99 7.29
C PRO A 305 -18.15 3.41 8.62
N ASP A 306 -17.23 3.12 9.53
CA ASP A 306 -17.60 2.57 10.84
C ASP A 306 -18.31 3.64 11.67
N GLN A 307 -19.45 3.28 12.25
CA GLN A 307 -20.27 4.19 13.05
C GLN A 307 -19.51 4.78 14.24
N ARG A 308 -18.57 4.02 14.83
CA ARG A 308 -17.73 4.50 15.94
C ARG A 308 -16.85 5.68 15.51
N TYR A 309 -16.31 5.62 14.29
CA TYR A 309 -15.45 6.69 13.76
C TYR A 309 -16.25 7.89 13.28
N LEU A 310 -17.42 7.66 12.68
CA LEU A 310 -18.37 8.73 12.39
C LEU A 310 -18.79 9.46 13.68
N GLU A 311 -19.00 8.73 14.77
CA GLU A 311 -19.34 9.31 16.07
C GLU A 311 -18.22 10.18 16.65
N VAL A 312 -16.96 9.74 16.51
CA VAL A 312 -15.79 10.57 16.87
C VAL A 312 -15.80 11.86 16.06
N HIS A 313 -16.02 11.79 14.74
CA HIS A 313 -16.11 12.98 13.91
C HIS A 313 -17.24 13.91 14.36
N ARG A 314 -18.46 13.37 14.54
CA ARG A 314 -19.63 14.14 14.98
C ARG A 314 -19.42 14.84 16.32
N LYS A 315 -18.73 14.20 17.25
CA LYS A 315 -18.55 14.72 18.61
C LYS A 315 -17.39 15.69 18.73
N PHE A 316 -16.29 15.45 18.02
CA PHE A 316 -15.03 16.13 18.26
C PHE A 316 -14.54 17.02 17.12
N VAL A 317 -15.05 16.81 15.89
CA VAL A 317 -14.68 17.58 14.68
C VAL A 317 -15.80 18.49 14.21
N PHE A 318 -17.03 17.96 14.11
CA PHE A 318 -18.19 18.71 13.60
C PHE A 318 -18.47 19.96 14.45
N GLY A 319 -18.71 21.10 13.78
CA GLY A 319 -18.96 22.38 14.43
C GLY A 319 -17.74 23.12 14.97
N ARG A 320 -16.52 22.54 14.86
CA ARG A 320 -15.28 23.25 15.24
C ARG A 320 -15.04 24.50 14.38
N LEU A 321 -15.38 24.42 13.10
CA LEU A 321 -15.21 25.45 12.07
C LEU A 321 -13.79 26.04 12.00
N LYS A 322 -12.78 25.18 12.22
CA LYS A 322 -11.35 25.53 12.15
C LYS A 322 -10.52 24.28 11.80
N PRO A 323 -9.32 24.45 11.19
CA PRO A 323 -8.42 23.34 10.89
C PRO A 323 -8.15 22.42 12.07
N LEU A 324 -7.97 21.12 11.78
CA LEU A 324 -7.55 20.14 12.76
C LEU A 324 -6.19 20.53 13.33
N GLY A 325 -6.08 20.47 14.66
CA GLY A 325 -4.80 20.61 15.34
C GLY A 325 -4.08 19.26 15.44
N VAL A 326 -2.79 19.33 15.74
CA VAL A 326 -1.96 18.15 16.03
C VAL A 326 -2.38 17.50 17.35
N ASP A 327 -2.86 18.29 18.32
CA ASP A 327 -3.30 17.78 19.61
C ASP A 327 -4.72 17.23 19.57
N LYS A 328 -4.89 16.03 20.13
CA LYS A 328 -6.22 15.46 20.37
C LYS A 328 -7.05 16.32 21.33
N PRO A 329 -8.36 16.46 21.09
CA PRO A 329 -9.22 17.28 21.94
C PRO A 329 -9.34 16.72 23.36
N ILE A 330 -9.56 17.62 24.32
CA ILE A 330 -9.86 17.26 25.71
C ILE A 330 -11.10 16.36 25.74
N GLY A 331 -11.03 15.29 26.54
CA GLY A 331 -12.12 14.33 26.69
C GLY A 331 -12.17 13.21 25.65
N LEU A 332 -11.44 13.28 24.53
CA LEU A 332 -11.46 12.21 23.51
C LEU A 332 -11.07 10.85 24.11
N SER A 333 -9.94 10.76 24.81
CA SER A 333 -9.48 9.49 25.41
C SER A 333 -10.45 8.92 26.43
N GLN A 334 -11.12 9.78 27.21
CA GLN A 334 -12.12 9.32 28.17
C GLN A 334 -13.36 8.79 27.45
N TYR A 335 -13.83 9.53 26.44
CA TYR A 335 -14.96 9.13 25.63
C TYR A 335 -14.76 7.78 24.94
N LEU A 336 -13.59 7.57 24.33
CA LEU A 336 -13.24 6.32 23.66
C LEU A 336 -13.20 5.13 24.63
N ARG A 337 -12.70 5.33 25.86
CA ARG A 337 -12.70 4.29 26.90
C ARG A 337 -14.12 3.95 27.33
N ASP A 338 -14.95 4.95 27.60
CA ASP A 338 -16.30 4.76 28.15
C ASP A 338 -17.27 4.15 27.13
N ASN A 339 -17.16 4.53 25.85
CA ASN A 339 -18.14 4.16 24.82
C ASN A 339 -17.67 3.00 23.92
N PHE A 340 -16.35 2.87 23.70
CA PHE A 340 -15.81 1.87 22.77
C PHE A 340 -14.80 0.91 23.40
N LYS A 341 -14.47 1.08 24.68
CA LYS A 341 -13.41 0.32 25.37
C LYS A 341 -12.05 0.44 24.67
N ILE A 342 -11.80 1.57 24.02
CA ILE A 342 -10.54 1.85 23.32
C ILE A 342 -9.69 2.75 24.21
N THR A 343 -8.48 2.30 24.51
CA THR A 343 -7.45 3.13 25.16
C THR A 343 -6.51 3.66 24.10
N LEU A 344 -6.31 4.99 24.09
CA LEU A 344 -5.25 5.62 23.30
C LEU A 344 -3.96 5.57 24.11
N ASP A 345 -3.18 4.53 23.91
CA ASP A 345 -1.82 4.47 24.42
C ASP A 345 -0.93 5.32 23.50
N LYS A 346 -0.12 6.21 24.10
CA LYS A 346 0.82 7.07 23.38
C LYS A 346 1.94 6.27 22.75
#